data_AF-A0A1B8BXE1-F1
#
_entry.id   AF-A0A1B8BXE1-F1
#
_cell.length_a   1.000
_cell.length_b   1.000
_cell.length_c   1.000
_cell.angle_alpha   90.00
_cell.angle_beta   90.00
_cell.angle_gamma   90.00
#
_symmetry.space_group_name_H-M   'P 1'
#
loop_
_entity.id
_entity.type
_entity.pdbx_description
1 polymer ?
#
loop_
_entity_poly.entity_id
_entity_poly.type
_entity_poly.pdbx_seq_one_letter_code
_entity_poly.pdbx_strand_id
1 'polypeptide(L)'
;MSTQDSTSIPLSTAHVHAPYKLLELPPDLLALLESDSPPTLHLTPGTGTPHALLSTPTGTYRLQQKNTSNPLMLLRPSFSTEARSEGADGADGGVGCASVCVVARIEDTLELLPYDATAEAAAPVKAKAGKWHEKFAASRAKK
;
A
#
# COMPACT_ATOMS: atom_id res chain seq x y z
N MET A 1 -29.95 15.42 -32.35
CA MET A 1 -30.11 14.24 -31.48
C MET A 1 -28.72 13.74 -31.15
N SER A 2 -28.26 13.95 -29.92
CA SER A 2 -26.90 13.60 -29.49
C SER A 2 -26.94 12.20 -28.86
N THR A 3 -26.37 11.20 -29.54
CA THR A 3 -26.18 9.84 -29.02
C THR A 3 -24.90 9.83 -28.18
N GLN A 4 -24.97 10.37 -26.97
CA GLN A 4 -23.93 10.06 -25.98
C GLN A 4 -24.27 8.69 -25.40
N ASP A 5 -23.67 7.64 -25.95
CA ASP A 5 -23.56 6.36 -25.28
C ASP A 5 -22.68 6.58 -24.04
N SER A 6 -23.31 6.86 -22.90
CA SER A 6 -22.63 6.97 -21.62
C SER A 6 -22.10 5.58 -21.24
N THR A 7 -20.89 5.28 -21.70
CA THR A 7 -20.16 4.05 -21.35
C THR A 7 -19.64 4.20 -19.93
N SER A 8 -20.53 4.18 -18.94
CA SER A 8 -20.15 4.18 -17.53
C SER A 8 -19.74 2.77 -17.11
N ILE A 9 -18.64 2.67 -16.36
CA ILE A 9 -18.22 1.42 -15.73
C ILE A 9 -18.77 1.43 -14.30
N PRO A 10 -19.64 0.49 -13.92
CA PRO A 10 -20.16 0.41 -12.56
C PRO A 10 -19.03 0.22 -11.53
N LEU A 11 -19.08 1.01 -10.46
CA LEU A 11 -18.14 0.94 -9.34
C LEU A 11 -18.86 0.48 -8.08
N SER A 12 -18.41 -0.62 -7.51
CA SER A 12 -18.91 -1.15 -6.24
C SER A 12 -17.81 -1.10 -5.17
N THR A 13 -18.19 -1.24 -3.89
CA THR A 13 -17.24 -1.35 -2.77
C THR A 13 -17.45 -2.67 -2.05
N ALA A 14 -16.39 -3.45 -1.87
CA ALA A 14 -16.46 -4.69 -1.12
C ALA A 14 -16.86 -4.43 0.34
N HIS A 15 -17.73 -5.28 0.89
CA HIS A 15 -18.16 -5.17 2.29
C HIS A 15 -17.02 -5.49 3.28
N VAL A 16 -16.14 -6.43 2.91
CA VAL A 16 -14.95 -6.79 3.68
C VAL A 16 -13.72 -6.34 2.92
N HIS A 17 -12.94 -5.45 3.54
CA HIS A 17 -11.65 -5.05 3.02
C HIS A 17 -10.58 -6.06 3.42
N ALA A 18 -9.91 -6.64 2.42
CA ALA A 18 -8.78 -7.53 2.68
C ALA A 18 -7.57 -6.72 3.19
N PRO A 19 -6.69 -7.31 4.02
CA PRO A 19 -5.55 -6.64 4.63
C PRO A 19 -4.40 -6.46 3.63
N TYR A 20 -4.67 -5.82 2.49
CA TYR A 20 -3.66 -5.50 1.50
C TYR A 20 -2.78 -4.34 1.97
N LYS A 21 -1.49 -4.45 1.66
CA LYS A 21 -0.50 -3.38 1.83
C LYS A 21 0.27 -3.24 0.52
N LEU A 22 0.67 -2.00 0.21
CA LEU A 22 1.49 -1.71 -0.96
C LEU A 22 2.95 -1.66 -0.53
N LEU A 23 3.80 -2.44 -1.21
CA LEU A 23 5.24 -2.48 -1.01
C LEU A 23 5.92 -1.93 -2.26
N GLU A 24 6.74 -0.90 -2.09
CA GLU A 24 7.56 -0.35 -3.17
C GLU A 24 8.76 -1.26 -3.43
N LEU A 25 8.91 -1.70 -4.67
CA LEU A 25 9.95 -2.64 -5.07
C LEU A 25 11.11 -1.91 -5.74
N PRO A 26 12.34 -2.00 -5.20
CA PRO A 26 13.54 -1.58 -5.90
C PRO A 26 13.70 -2.35 -7.23
N PRO A 27 14.30 -1.73 -8.28
CA PRO A 27 14.45 -2.36 -9.59
C PRO A 27 15.11 -3.75 -9.55
N ASP A 28 16.16 -3.89 -8.74
CA ASP A 28 16.90 -5.16 -8.61
C ASP A 28 16.01 -6.27 -8.01
N LEU A 29 15.13 -5.91 -7.06
CA LEU A 29 14.20 -6.84 -6.44
C LEU A 29 13.04 -7.20 -7.37
N LEU A 30 12.56 -6.22 -8.16
CA LEU A 30 11.57 -6.47 -9.20
C LEU A 30 12.10 -7.46 -10.23
N ALA A 31 13.30 -7.22 -10.76
CA ALA A 31 13.95 -8.11 -11.71
C ALA A 31 14.16 -9.53 -11.15
N LEU A 32 14.48 -9.63 -9.84
CA LEU A 32 14.60 -10.91 -9.16
C LEU A 32 13.25 -11.65 -9.05
N LEU A 33 12.16 -10.94 -8.76
CA LEU A 33 10.81 -11.50 -8.66
C LEU A 33 10.22 -11.87 -10.02
N GLU A 34 10.63 -11.20 -11.08
CA GLU A 34 10.22 -11.48 -12.47
C GLU A 34 11.13 -12.50 -13.19
N SER A 35 12.19 -12.96 -12.54
CA SER A 35 13.11 -13.96 -13.10
C SER A 35 12.44 -15.33 -13.28
N ASP A 36 13.03 -16.19 -14.13
CA ASP A 36 12.50 -17.54 -14.41
C ASP A 36 12.43 -18.44 -13.16
N SER A 37 13.25 -18.15 -12.15
CA SER A 37 13.30 -18.87 -10.88
C SER A 37 13.28 -17.88 -9.71
N PRO A 38 12.13 -17.28 -9.40
CA PRO A 38 12.05 -16.25 -8.37
C PRO A 38 12.26 -16.90 -6.99
N PRO A 39 13.15 -16.34 -6.15
CA PRO A 39 13.39 -16.88 -4.82
C PRO A 39 12.23 -16.52 -3.87
N THR A 40 12.02 -17.38 -2.88
CA THR A 40 11.13 -17.05 -1.75
C THR A 40 11.78 -15.98 -0.88
N LEU A 41 11.10 -14.84 -0.73
CA LEU A 41 11.55 -13.77 0.14
C LEU A 41 10.98 -13.95 1.55
N HIS A 42 11.78 -13.63 2.56
CA HIS A 42 11.41 -13.78 3.96
C HIS A 42 11.44 -12.44 4.68
N LEU A 43 10.34 -12.14 5.38
CA LEU A 43 10.23 -11.03 6.32
C LEU A 43 10.54 -11.52 7.72
N THR A 44 11.54 -10.91 8.36
CA THR A 44 11.92 -11.19 9.74
C THR A 44 11.73 -9.95 10.61
N PRO A 45 11.30 -10.09 11.87
CA PRO A 45 11.34 -8.99 12.82
C PRO A 45 12.80 -8.55 13.03
N GLY A 46 13.07 -7.25 13.02
CA GLY A 46 14.39 -6.73 13.36
C GLY A 46 14.73 -7.01 14.82
N THR A 47 15.85 -7.69 15.07
CA THR A 47 16.34 -7.92 16.43
C THR A 47 17.00 -6.65 16.95
N GLY A 48 16.35 -5.95 17.88
CA GLY A 48 16.86 -4.70 18.47
C GLY A 48 16.53 -3.42 17.68
N THR A 49 15.73 -3.54 16.62
CA THR A 49 15.25 -2.40 15.82
C THR A 49 13.72 -2.43 15.75
N PRO A 50 13.04 -1.29 15.57
CA PRO A 50 11.58 -1.26 15.42
C PRO A 50 11.10 -1.65 14.02
N HIS A 51 12.02 -2.04 13.12
CA HIS A 51 11.73 -2.26 11.71
C HIS A 51 11.73 -3.76 11.37
N ALA A 52 10.83 -4.19 10.50
CA ALA A 52 10.93 -5.51 9.86
C ALA A 52 12.01 -5.49 8.79
N LEU A 53 12.69 -6.61 8.58
CA LEU A 53 13.73 -6.79 7.59
C LEU A 53 13.25 -7.77 6.52
N LEU A 54 13.53 -7.45 5.26
CA LEU A 54 13.34 -8.30 4.10
C LEU A 54 14.70 -8.80 3.64
N SER A 55 14.93 -10.10 3.78
CA SER A 55 16.15 -10.75 3.32
C SER A 55 15.99 -11.22 1.88
N THR A 56 16.94 -10.84 1.03
CA THR A 56 17.04 -11.26 -0.37
C THR A 56 18.42 -11.89 -0.60
N PRO A 57 18.63 -12.67 -1.67
CA PRO A 57 19.95 -13.22 -2.00
C PRO A 57 21.03 -12.15 -2.23
N THR A 58 20.63 -10.95 -2.63
CA THR A 58 21.55 -9.84 -2.97
C THR A 58 21.77 -8.87 -1.82
N GLY A 59 20.95 -8.92 -0.77
CA GLY A 59 21.07 -8.02 0.38
C GLY A 59 19.85 -8.03 1.28
N THR A 60 19.91 -7.21 2.33
CA THR A 60 18.83 -7.04 3.30
C THR A 60 18.27 -5.63 3.18
N TYR A 61 16.94 -5.52 3.22
CA TYR A 61 16.24 -4.24 3.23
C TYR A 61 15.46 -4.09 4.53
N ARG A 62 15.40 -2.88 5.09
CA ARG A 62 14.48 -2.55 6.18
C ARG A 62 13.19 -1.99 5.60
N LEU A 63 12.07 -2.37 6.21
CA LEU A 63 10.75 -1.84 5.87
C LEU A 63 10.51 -0.53 6.61
N GLN A 64 10.10 0.48 5.86
CA GLN A 64 9.66 1.77 6.40
C GLN A 64 8.23 2.07 5.97
N GLN A 65 7.36 2.33 6.94
CA GLN A 65 6.01 2.79 6.66
C GLN A 65 6.01 4.28 6.32
N LYS A 66 5.35 4.64 5.22
CA LYS A 66 5.17 6.01 4.77
C LYS A 66 3.70 6.28 4.54
N ASN A 67 3.16 7.20 5.34
CA ASN A 67 1.77 7.62 5.21
C ASN A 67 1.60 8.44 3.94
N THR A 68 0.42 8.33 3.33
CA THR A 68 0.01 9.12 2.17
C THR A 68 -1.20 9.97 2.52
N SER A 69 -1.20 11.24 2.10
CA SER A 69 -2.40 12.10 2.19
C SER A 69 -3.37 11.86 1.02
N ASN A 70 -2.97 11.09 0.02
CA ASN A 70 -3.78 10.81 -1.16
C ASN A 70 -4.59 9.53 -0.93
N PRO A 71 -5.89 9.51 -1.29
CA PRO A 71 -6.72 8.32 -1.17
C PRO A 71 -6.30 7.29 -2.23
N LEU A 72 -5.68 6.21 -1.80
CA LEU A 72 -5.34 5.08 -2.67
C LEU A 72 -6.40 3.99 -2.52
N MET A 73 -6.97 3.54 -3.64
CA MET A 73 -7.97 2.47 -3.68
C MET A 73 -7.48 1.34 -4.57
N LEU A 74 -7.48 0.11 -4.05
CA LEU A 74 -7.23 -1.08 -4.85
C LEU A 74 -8.54 -1.52 -5.49
N LEU A 75 -8.54 -1.56 -6.82
CA LEU A 75 -9.67 -2.00 -7.61
C LEU A 75 -9.42 -3.42 -8.10
N ARG A 76 -10.44 -4.26 -7.98
CA ARG A 76 -10.48 -5.59 -8.59
C ARG A 76 -11.51 -5.57 -9.71
N PRO A 77 -11.20 -6.08 -10.91
CA PRO A 77 -12.20 -6.30 -11.95
C PRO A 77 -13.35 -7.17 -11.42
N SER A 78 -14.57 -6.82 -11.79
CA SER A 78 -15.80 -7.56 -11.46
C SER A 78 -16.78 -7.56 -12.64
N PHE A 79 -17.87 -8.30 -12.50
CA PHE A 79 -18.96 -8.31 -13.47
C PHE A 79 -20.25 -7.94 -12.74
N SER A 80 -21.00 -6.98 -13.27
CA SER A 80 -22.33 -6.63 -12.74
C SER A 80 -23.40 -7.06 -13.74
N THR A 81 -24.44 -7.69 -13.22
CA THR A 81 -25.67 -7.93 -13.97
C THR A 81 -26.58 -6.74 -13.71
N GLU A 82 -26.24 -5.57 -14.27
CA GLU A 82 -27.20 -4.47 -14.30
C GLU A 82 -28.35 -4.93 -15.21
N ALA A 83 -29.52 -5.20 -14.63
CA ALA A 83 -30.71 -5.49 -15.40
C ALA A 83 -31.01 -4.27 -16.27
N ARG A 84 -30.81 -4.41 -17.59
CA ARG A 84 -31.33 -3.47 -18.59
C ARG A 84 -32.81 -3.25 -18.25
N SER A 85 -33.19 -1.98 -18.06
CA SER A 85 -34.50 -1.50 -17.58
C SER A 85 -35.67 -2.46 -17.77
N GLU A 86 -36.45 -2.65 -16.71
CA GLU A 86 -37.80 -3.22 -16.76
C GLU A 86 -38.57 -2.62 -17.94
N GLY A 87 -38.85 -3.43 -18.97
CA GLY A 87 -39.52 -2.96 -20.18
C GLY A 87 -39.34 -3.79 -21.46
N ALA A 88 -38.57 -4.88 -21.44
CA ALA A 88 -38.49 -5.78 -22.60
C ALA A 88 -38.93 -7.20 -22.22
N ASP A 89 -40.18 -7.52 -22.54
CA ASP A 89 -40.64 -8.90 -22.67
C ASP A 89 -39.77 -9.61 -23.70
N GLY A 90 -38.90 -10.52 -23.24
CA GLY A 90 -38.07 -11.33 -24.10
C GLY A 90 -36.98 -12.01 -23.32
N ALA A 91 -37.10 -13.33 -23.18
CA ALA A 91 -36.11 -14.20 -22.57
C ALA A 91 -34.78 -14.14 -23.35
N ASP A 92 -33.88 -13.27 -22.93
CA ASP A 92 -32.46 -13.37 -23.28
C ASP A 92 -31.63 -13.01 -22.04
N GLY A 93 -30.80 -13.96 -21.59
CA GLY A 93 -30.07 -13.86 -20.34
C GLY A 93 -29.20 -12.61 -20.31
N GLY A 94 -29.43 -11.73 -19.34
CA GLY A 94 -28.76 -10.43 -19.23
C GLY A 94 -27.24 -10.56 -19.38
N VAL A 95 -26.69 -9.93 -20.42
CA VAL A 95 -25.25 -9.87 -20.68
C VAL A 95 -24.60 -9.13 -19.51
N GLY A 96 -23.76 -9.81 -18.73
CA GLY A 96 -23.00 -9.18 -17.66
C GLY A 96 -22.13 -8.04 -18.19
N CYS A 97 -22.17 -6.90 -17.53
CA CYS A 97 -21.35 -5.75 -17.86
C CYS A 97 -20.04 -5.79 -17.05
N ALA A 98 -18.94 -5.35 -17.68
CA ALA A 98 -17.67 -5.17 -16.97
C ALA A 98 -17.83 -4.09 -15.89
N SER A 99 -17.42 -4.41 -14.67
CA SER A 99 -17.47 -3.50 -13.53
C SER A 99 -16.17 -3.55 -12.74
N VAL A 100 -16.03 -2.65 -11.77
CA VAL A 100 -14.90 -2.63 -10.84
C VAL A 100 -15.37 -2.60 -9.40
N CYS A 101 -14.62 -3.25 -8.51
CA CYS A 101 -14.92 -3.33 -7.09
C CYS A 101 -13.73 -2.82 -6.27
N VAL A 102 -13.96 -1.86 -5.37
CA VAL A 102 -12.96 -1.41 -4.39
C VAL A 102 -12.76 -2.51 -3.35
N VAL A 103 -11.57 -3.13 -3.33
CA VAL A 103 -11.24 -4.22 -2.40
C VAL A 103 -10.46 -3.75 -1.18
N ALA A 104 -9.71 -2.65 -1.28
CA ALA A 104 -9.01 -2.05 -0.14
C ALA A 104 -8.83 -0.55 -0.34
N ARG A 105 -8.74 0.17 0.78
CA ARG A 105 -8.27 1.55 0.85
C ARG A 105 -6.93 1.54 1.56
N ILE A 106 -5.96 2.23 0.98
CA ILE A 106 -4.57 2.21 1.44
C ILE A 106 -4.22 3.61 1.94
N GLU A 107 -3.86 3.71 3.21
CA GLU A 107 -3.50 4.96 3.90
C GLU A 107 -1.99 5.12 4.08
N ASP A 108 -1.25 4.02 3.92
CA ASP A 108 0.19 3.96 4.03
C ASP A 108 0.77 3.00 2.98
N THR A 109 2.02 3.26 2.63
CA THR A 109 2.84 2.44 1.75
C THR A 109 4.07 1.98 2.50
N LEU A 110 4.64 0.87 2.08
CA LEU A 110 5.86 0.30 2.64
C LEU A 110 7.00 0.54 1.66
N GLU A 111 8.02 1.26 2.10
CA GLU A 111 9.26 1.48 1.36
C GLU A 111 10.33 0.49 1.83
N LEU A 112 11.16 0.04 0.90
CA LEU A 112 12.32 -0.81 1.17
C LEU A 112 13.60 0.02 1.08
N LEU A 113 14.33 0.11 2.20
CA LEU A 113 15.61 0.79 2.26
C LEU A 113 16.73 -0.21 2.50
N PRO A 114 17.89 -0.11 1.83
CA PRO A 114 19.03 -0.96 2.11
C PRO A 114 19.38 -0.93 3.60
N TYR A 115 19.62 -2.11 4.17
CA TYR A 115 19.94 -2.29 5.58
C TYR A 115 21.36 -2.83 5.73
N ASP A 116 22.19 -2.07 6.45
CA ASP A 116 23.51 -2.50 6.90
C ASP A 116 23.54 -2.49 8.44
N ALA A 117 23.64 -3.69 9.01
CA ALA A 117 23.65 -3.89 10.46
C ALA A 117 24.85 -3.19 11.14
N THR A 118 25.98 -3.08 10.44
CA THR A 118 27.20 -2.45 10.97
C THR A 118 27.01 -0.94 11.06
N ALA A 119 26.42 -0.34 10.03
CA ALA A 119 26.12 1.08 9.98
C ALA A 119 25.00 1.47 10.97
N GLU A 120 24.01 0.61 11.18
CA GLU A 120 22.94 0.88 12.14
C GLU A 120 23.44 0.76 13.59
N ALA A 121 24.27 -0.23 13.91
CA ALA A 121 24.90 -0.35 15.23
C ALA A 121 25.86 0.81 15.53
N ALA A 122 26.50 1.37 14.50
CA ALA A 122 27.37 2.53 14.61
C ALA A 122 26.61 3.87 14.61
N ALA A 123 25.32 3.88 14.26
CA ALA A 123 24.53 5.10 14.26
C ALA A 123 24.43 5.62 15.71
N PRO A 124 24.74 6.91 15.96
CA PRO A 124 24.63 7.44 17.31
C PRO A 124 23.17 7.32 17.73
N VAL A 125 22.91 6.56 18.79
CA VAL A 125 21.62 6.55 19.49
C VAL A 125 21.28 8.00 19.68
N LYS A 126 20.24 8.52 18.99
CA LYS A 126 19.84 9.92 19.11
C LYS A 126 19.59 10.16 20.59
N ALA A 127 20.58 10.78 21.25
CA ALA A 127 20.49 11.16 22.65
C ALA A 127 19.18 11.93 22.74
N LYS A 128 18.30 11.50 23.64
CA LYS A 128 16.96 12.07 23.83
C LYS A 128 17.09 13.59 23.85
N ALA A 129 16.87 14.20 22.69
CA ALA A 129 17.00 15.64 22.54
C ALA A 129 15.95 16.20 23.49
N GLY A 130 16.43 16.91 24.51
CA GLY A 130 15.67 17.31 25.69
C GLY A 130 14.26 17.70 25.33
N LYS A 131 13.31 17.13 26.08
CA LYS A 131 11.87 17.26 25.88
C LYS A 131 11.58 18.70 25.48
N TRP A 132 10.95 18.88 24.33
CA TRP A 132 10.51 20.17 23.82
C TRP A 132 9.89 21.04 24.94
N HIS A 133 9.10 20.43 25.82
CA HIS A 133 8.54 21.05 27.02
C HIS A 133 9.56 21.77 27.95
N GLU A 134 10.78 21.26 28.12
CA GLU A 134 11.83 21.95 28.91
C GLU A 134 12.35 23.21 28.21
N LYS A 135 12.52 23.17 26.88
CA LYS A 135 12.99 24.32 26.11
C LYS A 135 11.99 25.49 26.10
N PHE A 136 10.68 25.20 26.15
CA PHE A 136 9.63 26.23 26.22
C PHE A 136 9.33 26.70 27.64
N ALA A 137 9.51 25.84 28.66
CA ALA A 137 9.38 26.25 30.05
C ALA A 137 10.51 27.23 30.44
N ALA A 138 11.74 26.97 29.98
CA ALA A 138 12.89 27.84 30.24
C ALA A 138 12.73 29.26 29.65
N SER A 139 12.02 29.43 28.53
CA SER A 139 11.81 30.75 27.94
C SER A 139 10.77 31.61 28.68
N ARG A 140 9.94 31.01 29.54
CA ARG A 140 8.95 31.73 30.36
C ARG A 140 9.46 32.12 31.75
N ALA A 141 10.52 31.49 32.25
CA ALA A 141 11.11 31.77 33.56
C ALA A 141 12.03 33.01 33.56
N LYS A 142 12.30 33.60 32.39
CA LYS A 142 13.15 34.79 32.24
C LYS A 142 12.27 36.02 31.95
N LYS A 143 11.51 36.47 32.95
CA LYS A 143 10.93 37.81 32.99
C LYS A 143 10.94 38.33 34.42
#